data_AF-A0A178GJ12-F1
#
_entry.id   AF-A0A178GJ12-F1
#
_cell.length_a   1.000
_cell.length_b   1.000
_cell.length_c   1.000
_cell.angle_alpha   90.00
_cell.angle_beta   90.00
_cell.angle_gamma   90.00
#
_symmetry.space_group_name_H-M   'P 1'
#
loop_
_entity.id
_entity.type
_entity.pdbx_description
1 polymer ?
#
loop_
_entity_poly.entity_id
_entity_poly.type
_entity_poly.pdbx_seq_one_letter_code
_entity_poly.pdbx_strand_id
1 'polypeptide(L)'
;MKYAFFVLGLTFSPLSFSSEINSDIQHYLVQAETQHLDQSTTWQRLMYANPKGHSEVSYSGYFLAEQGKTDLKKEMQHNIQALFLSAEPNQSVRCKFPARSSWLMQQLDISEQQLPAVSCPDLEKWLGEVKPYQATLIYATDFMGNPSSMFGHTLLRLDPKDQQQLNLISYAVNYAATVNSNDNWSFAWKGLTGQYPGEYSLMPYYRKVKEYGDFESRDLWEYELNLSPQETRFLVQHLWEMQNVSFPYYFINDNCSYRLLGLFDLVRPELNLQKQFNSTAIPIETLKVVEQQGLVKQKVYRPALETQLLAQSRQHGKVLAKSAHQLAYAEADTMPSILQDYPAEDQAKILEMAYDHLYLDFLRQKVDESFSQPRFRKLLGLRSQLNVEKQRKVPERPKIDPVQSHHARNISIQAGQVQGESFVQLGHRQAYHDLIDPQGGFRTGTQLLFLDGALQYRDSELKLEHLDLLTVNSYNPINPFNTPLSWGFNLGWQQEALDAHGQFSENEQHGVASLKTQVGYSWANASREHLCYAQMQTQLQAGKALDQGWRVGAGPTVGCQNIWSDHMNSLVQVELPYWEDSHHWHLKLNTQLQYAFNPQHALRLSWTYQQQQSKDWDQWSLGLIRYF
;
A
#
# COMPACT_ATOMS: atom_id res chain seq x y z
N MET A 1 -30.64 -9.49 -74.95
CA MET A 1 -31.61 -10.41 -74.30
C MET A 1 -32.08 -9.71 -73.03
N LYS A 2 -33.31 -9.17 -73.02
CA LYS A 2 -34.52 -9.78 -72.37
C LYS A 2 -34.43 -9.63 -70.84
N TYR A 3 -35.30 -9.01 -70.04
CA TYR A 3 -36.62 -8.34 -70.09
C TYR A 3 -36.70 -7.44 -68.83
N ALA A 4 -37.19 -6.20 -68.89
CA ALA A 4 -38.56 -5.72 -68.57
C ALA A 4 -38.94 -5.58 -67.07
N PHE A 5 -39.48 -4.39 -66.79
CA PHE A 5 -40.21 -3.85 -65.63
C PHE A 5 -41.03 -4.82 -64.77
N PHE A 6 -41.07 -4.56 -63.45
CA PHE A 6 -42.34 -4.44 -62.70
C PHE A 6 -42.18 -3.54 -61.46
N VAL A 7 -43.02 -2.52 -61.38
CA VAL A 7 -43.29 -1.67 -60.20
C VAL A 7 -44.43 -2.33 -59.43
N LEU A 8 -44.29 -2.52 -58.12
CA LEU A 8 -45.44 -2.54 -57.21
C LEU A 8 -44.98 -2.17 -55.80
N GLY A 9 -45.59 -1.10 -55.27
CA GLY A 9 -45.33 -0.62 -53.92
C GLY A 9 -45.89 -1.55 -52.86
N LEU A 10 -45.22 -1.58 -51.72
CA LEU A 10 -45.80 -2.00 -50.46
C LEU A 10 -45.45 -0.97 -49.39
N THR A 11 -46.53 -0.55 -48.77
CA THR A 11 -46.72 0.50 -47.79
C THR A 11 -45.94 0.28 -46.50
N PHE A 12 -45.49 1.39 -45.94
CA PHE A 12 -45.13 1.59 -44.53
C PHE A 12 -46.11 0.88 -43.57
N SER A 13 -45.55 0.12 -42.64
CA SER A 13 -46.12 -0.08 -41.30
C SER A 13 -44.99 0.07 -40.29
N PRO A 14 -44.78 1.25 -39.68
CA PRO A 14 -44.11 1.29 -38.39
C PRO A 14 -45.08 0.66 -37.39
N LEU A 15 -44.83 -0.61 -37.02
CA LEU A 15 -45.34 -1.17 -35.79
C LEU A 15 -44.73 -0.35 -34.65
N SER A 16 -45.39 0.76 -34.35
CA SER A 16 -45.18 1.51 -33.13
C SER A 16 -45.74 0.61 -32.03
N PHE A 17 -44.87 -0.18 -31.40
CA PHE A 17 -45.15 -0.63 -30.04
C PHE A 17 -45.13 0.63 -29.16
N SER A 18 -46.26 1.33 -29.14
CA SER A 18 -46.59 2.18 -28.02
C SER A 18 -46.82 1.23 -26.86
N SER A 19 -45.76 0.91 -26.12
CA SER A 19 -45.92 0.49 -24.74
C SER A 19 -46.70 1.62 -24.07
N GLU A 20 -47.98 1.40 -23.77
CA GLU A 20 -48.68 2.25 -22.82
C GLU A 20 -47.83 2.25 -21.55
N ILE A 21 -47.09 3.34 -21.32
CA ILE A 21 -46.38 3.55 -20.07
C ILE A 21 -47.46 3.55 -19.01
N ASN A 22 -47.48 2.51 -18.17
CA ASN A 22 -48.40 2.38 -17.07
C ASN A 22 -48.41 3.71 -16.29
N SER A 23 -49.59 4.29 -16.05
CA SER A 23 -49.76 5.62 -15.42
C SER A 23 -49.00 5.75 -14.10
N ASP A 24 -48.74 4.61 -13.44
CA ASP A 24 -48.02 4.51 -12.18
C ASP A 24 -46.51 4.76 -12.32
N ILE A 25 -45.88 4.42 -13.46
CA ILE A 25 -44.43 4.63 -13.67
C ILE A 25 -44.13 6.11 -13.93
N GLN A 26 -45.01 6.79 -14.66
CA GLN A 26 -44.81 8.20 -15.02
C GLN A 26 -44.74 9.10 -13.78
N HIS A 27 -45.50 8.77 -12.73
CA HIS A 27 -45.42 9.46 -11.44
C HIS A 27 -44.00 9.43 -10.86
N TYR A 28 -43.38 8.24 -10.81
CA TYR A 28 -42.03 8.07 -10.27
C TYR A 28 -40.95 8.74 -11.11
N LEU A 29 -41.10 8.74 -12.44
CA LEU A 29 -40.18 9.47 -13.33
C LEU A 29 -40.26 10.98 -13.08
N VAL A 30 -41.47 11.54 -12.98
CA VAL A 30 -41.65 12.98 -12.68
C VAL A 30 -41.12 13.33 -11.29
N GLN A 31 -41.34 12.47 -10.30
CA GLN A 31 -40.80 12.66 -8.94
C GLN A 31 -39.28 12.65 -8.93
N ALA A 32 -38.64 11.68 -9.59
CA ALA A 32 -37.18 11.60 -9.68
C ALA A 32 -36.57 12.86 -10.31
N GLU A 33 -37.21 13.40 -11.34
CA GLU A 33 -36.79 14.65 -11.97
C GLU A 33 -36.99 15.88 -11.08
N THR A 34 -38.12 15.96 -10.39
CA THR A 34 -38.44 17.07 -9.47
C THR A 34 -37.47 17.11 -8.29
N GLN A 35 -37.05 15.93 -7.81
CA GLN A 35 -36.06 15.80 -6.75
C GLN A 35 -34.61 15.91 -7.27
N HIS A 36 -34.41 16.04 -8.58
CA HIS A 36 -33.09 16.05 -9.23
C HIS A 36 -32.21 14.86 -8.80
N LEU A 37 -32.80 13.66 -8.73
CA LEU A 37 -32.11 12.46 -8.26
C LEU A 37 -30.89 12.10 -9.12
N ASP A 38 -30.91 12.45 -10.41
CA ASP A 38 -29.79 12.29 -11.35
C ASP A 38 -28.57 13.13 -10.95
N GLN A 39 -28.78 14.21 -10.20
CA GLN A 39 -27.74 15.10 -9.68
C GLN A 39 -27.39 14.81 -8.23
N SER A 40 -28.11 13.90 -7.56
CA SER A 40 -27.77 13.52 -6.19
C SER A 40 -26.37 12.92 -6.11
N THR A 41 -25.64 13.21 -5.03
CA THR A 41 -24.27 12.71 -4.83
C THR A 41 -24.21 11.18 -4.90
N THR A 42 -25.20 10.48 -4.33
CA THR A 42 -25.25 9.02 -4.35
C THR A 42 -25.41 8.47 -5.76
N TRP A 43 -26.33 9.02 -6.57
CA TRP A 43 -26.49 8.59 -7.95
C TRP A 43 -25.23 8.83 -8.78
N GLN A 44 -24.64 10.02 -8.66
CA GLN A 44 -23.38 10.34 -9.35
C GLN A 44 -22.26 9.36 -8.97
N ARG A 45 -22.17 8.96 -7.69
CA ARG A 45 -21.18 7.98 -7.21
C ARG A 45 -21.48 6.56 -7.67
N LEU A 46 -22.74 6.12 -7.65
CA LEU A 46 -23.15 4.84 -8.24
C LEU A 46 -22.80 4.78 -9.73
N MET A 47 -22.86 5.91 -10.43
CA MET A 47 -22.49 6.00 -11.84
C MET A 47 -21.00 6.23 -12.07
N TYR A 48 -20.16 6.38 -11.02
CA TYR A 48 -18.76 6.81 -11.16
C TYR A 48 -18.62 8.05 -12.07
N ALA A 49 -19.47 9.05 -11.84
CA ALA A 49 -19.53 10.26 -12.64
C ALA A 49 -18.32 11.17 -12.37
N ASN A 50 -17.66 11.59 -13.44
CA ASN A 50 -16.62 12.62 -13.39
C ASN A 50 -17.23 14.03 -13.32
N PRO A 51 -16.43 15.10 -13.15
CA PRO A 51 -16.94 16.48 -13.07
C PRO A 51 -17.73 16.98 -14.28
N LYS A 52 -17.69 16.29 -15.43
CA LYS A 52 -18.50 16.60 -16.62
C LYS A 52 -19.86 15.88 -16.62
N GLY A 53 -20.15 15.08 -15.58
CA GLY A 53 -21.36 14.26 -15.50
C GLY A 53 -21.31 13.00 -16.36
N HIS A 54 -20.13 12.58 -16.83
CA HIS A 54 -19.97 11.33 -17.58
C HIS A 54 -19.40 10.24 -16.68
N SER A 55 -19.89 9.02 -16.83
CA SER A 55 -19.34 7.87 -16.11
C SER A 55 -17.93 7.50 -16.59
N GLU A 56 -17.05 7.20 -15.64
CA GLU A 56 -15.72 6.61 -15.90
C GLU A 56 -15.80 5.14 -16.33
N VAL A 57 -16.92 4.46 -16.09
CA VAL A 57 -17.08 3.04 -16.42
C VAL A 57 -17.06 2.85 -17.94
N SER A 58 -16.18 1.95 -18.40
CA SER A 58 -16.02 1.60 -19.81
C SER A 58 -16.91 0.45 -20.25
N TYR A 59 -17.26 -0.46 -19.33
CA TYR A 59 -18.08 -1.64 -19.60
C TYR A 59 -19.53 -1.24 -19.94
N SER A 60 -19.96 -1.50 -21.17
CA SER A 60 -21.30 -1.12 -21.64
C SER A 60 -22.43 -1.83 -20.88
N GLY A 61 -22.21 -3.07 -20.44
CA GLY A 61 -23.18 -3.82 -19.66
C GLY A 61 -23.45 -3.25 -18.26
N TYR A 62 -22.72 -2.21 -17.85
CA TYR A 62 -22.98 -1.46 -16.62
C TYR A 62 -24.16 -0.50 -16.74
N PHE A 63 -24.57 -0.15 -17.96
CA PHE A 63 -25.64 0.81 -18.25
C PHE A 63 -26.84 0.10 -18.87
N LEU A 64 -28.05 0.52 -18.49
CA LEU A 64 -29.30 0.06 -19.10
C LEU A 64 -29.66 0.90 -20.32
N ALA A 65 -29.36 2.20 -20.30
CA ALA A 65 -29.58 3.11 -21.42
C ALA A 65 -28.38 3.10 -22.36
N GLU A 66 -28.63 3.13 -23.68
CA GLU A 66 -27.57 3.16 -24.70
C GLU A 66 -26.62 4.37 -24.53
N GLN A 67 -27.15 5.50 -24.06
CA GLN A 67 -26.38 6.72 -23.75
C GLN A 67 -26.13 6.90 -22.24
N GLY A 68 -26.37 5.87 -21.42
CA GLY A 68 -26.32 5.98 -19.96
C GLY A 68 -24.96 6.41 -19.39
N LYS A 69 -23.87 6.16 -20.15
CA LYS A 69 -22.53 6.64 -19.81
C LYS A 69 -22.41 8.18 -19.82
N THR A 70 -23.10 8.85 -20.74
CA THR A 70 -22.99 10.31 -20.96
C THR A 70 -24.24 11.07 -20.53
N ASP A 71 -25.35 10.37 -20.27
CA ASP A 71 -26.64 10.92 -19.88
C ASP A 71 -27.18 10.14 -18.67
N LEU A 72 -26.73 10.56 -17.48
CA LEU A 72 -27.06 9.89 -16.22
C LEU A 72 -28.55 10.01 -15.87
N LYS A 73 -29.22 11.04 -16.39
CA LYS A 73 -30.67 11.20 -16.25
C LYS A 73 -31.41 10.12 -17.02
N LYS A 74 -31.03 9.86 -18.28
CA LYS A 74 -31.60 8.74 -19.05
C LYS A 74 -31.32 7.40 -18.41
N GLU A 75 -30.10 7.19 -17.89
CA GLU A 75 -29.77 5.96 -17.18
C GLU A 75 -30.67 5.76 -15.96
N MET A 76 -30.87 6.80 -15.16
CA MET A 76 -31.77 6.76 -14.00
C MET A 76 -33.20 6.41 -14.39
N GLN A 77 -33.73 7.06 -15.43
CA GLN A 77 -35.09 6.80 -15.93
C GLN A 77 -35.25 5.33 -16.38
N HIS A 78 -34.27 4.76 -17.07
CA HIS A 78 -34.30 3.35 -17.49
C HIS A 78 -34.21 2.40 -16.29
N ASN A 79 -33.41 2.74 -15.26
CA ASN A 79 -33.38 1.95 -14.02
C ASN A 79 -34.74 1.97 -13.31
N ILE A 80 -35.41 3.13 -13.24
CA ILE A 80 -36.76 3.26 -12.67
C ILE A 80 -37.76 2.42 -13.46
N GLN A 81 -37.79 2.55 -14.80
CA GLN A 81 -38.69 1.78 -15.66
C GLN A 81 -38.46 0.26 -15.51
N ALA A 82 -37.19 -0.16 -15.45
CA ALA A 82 -36.82 -1.56 -15.35
C ALA A 82 -37.26 -2.21 -14.02
N LEU A 83 -37.52 -1.43 -12.96
CA LEU A 83 -38.08 -1.95 -11.70
C LEU A 83 -39.46 -2.58 -11.88
N PHE A 84 -40.25 -2.09 -12.83
CA PHE A 84 -41.63 -2.52 -13.09
C PHE A 84 -41.75 -3.62 -14.13
N LEU A 85 -40.63 -4.09 -14.69
CA LEU A 85 -40.63 -5.16 -15.68
C LEU A 85 -40.53 -6.52 -14.98
N SER A 86 -41.43 -7.42 -15.34
CA SER A 86 -41.28 -8.84 -15.03
C SER A 86 -40.08 -9.39 -15.78
N ALA A 87 -39.29 -10.23 -15.10
CA ALA A 87 -38.10 -10.83 -15.70
C ALA A 87 -37.93 -12.26 -15.19
N GLU A 88 -37.28 -13.07 -16.02
CA GLU A 88 -36.80 -14.39 -15.62
C GLU A 88 -35.82 -14.31 -14.42
N PRO A 89 -35.60 -15.42 -13.67
CA PRO A 89 -34.68 -15.43 -12.55
C PRO A 89 -33.31 -14.82 -12.87
N ASN A 90 -32.76 -14.05 -11.94
CA ASN A 90 -31.53 -13.25 -12.06
C ASN A 90 -31.53 -12.14 -13.13
N GLN A 91 -32.55 -12.03 -13.99
CA GLN A 91 -32.56 -11.05 -15.09
C GLN A 91 -33.15 -9.69 -14.74
N SER A 92 -33.92 -9.60 -13.65
CA SER A 92 -34.47 -8.34 -13.16
C SER A 92 -33.37 -7.33 -12.83
N VAL A 93 -33.66 -6.04 -13.03
CA VAL A 93 -32.75 -4.96 -12.61
C VAL A 93 -32.42 -5.03 -11.12
N ARG A 94 -33.36 -5.52 -10.29
CA ARG A 94 -33.15 -5.72 -8.84
C ARG A 94 -32.10 -6.80 -8.53
N CYS A 95 -31.89 -7.75 -9.45
CA CYS A 95 -30.85 -8.77 -9.31
C CYS A 95 -29.50 -8.31 -9.89
N LYS A 96 -29.52 -7.58 -11.01
CA LYS A 96 -28.29 -7.08 -11.69
C LYS A 96 -27.67 -5.89 -10.97
N PHE A 97 -28.53 -4.95 -10.55
CA PHE A 97 -28.18 -3.68 -9.92
C PHE A 97 -28.91 -3.48 -8.59
N PRO A 98 -28.65 -4.32 -7.57
CA PRO A 98 -29.36 -4.27 -6.30
C PRO A 98 -29.12 -3.01 -5.49
N ALA A 99 -27.94 -2.39 -5.55
CA ALA A 99 -27.67 -1.14 -4.85
C ALA A 99 -28.42 0.01 -5.51
N ARG A 100 -28.32 0.16 -6.84
CA ARG A 100 -29.08 1.20 -7.56
C ARG A 100 -30.58 1.05 -7.35
N SER A 101 -31.08 -0.18 -7.46
CA SER A 101 -32.50 -0.49 -7.30
C SER A 101 -32.99 -0.14 -5.90
N SER A 102 -32.28 -0.59 -4.86
CA SER A 102 -32.67 -0.32 -3.48
C SER A 102 -32.62 1.18 -3.15
N TRP A 103 -31.61 1.91 -3.64
CA TRP A 103 -31.52 3.35 -3.46
C TRP A 103 -32.67 4.09 -4.15
N LEU A 104 -32.98 3.77 -5.41
CA LEU A 104 -34.09 4.38 -6.15
C LEU A 104 -35.44 4.10 -5.47
N MET A 105 -35.68 2.85 -5.07
CA MET A 105 -36.90 2.47 -4.35
C MET A 105 -37.05 3.26 -3.05
N GLN A 106 -35.96 3.49 -2.32
CA GLN A 106 -35.98 4.30 -1.10
C GLN A 106 -36.25 5.78 -1.36
N GLN A 107 -35.60 6.39 -2.35
CA GLN A 107 -35.79 7.83 -2.66
C GLN A 107 -37.19 8.14 -3.20
N LEU A 108 -37.78 7.18 -3.91
CA LEU A 108 -39.08 7.32 -4.55
C LEU A 108 -40.23 6.72 -3.73
N ASP A 109 -39.96 6.16 -2.55
CA ASP A 109 -40.94 5.48 -1.68
C ASP A 109 -41.71 4.36 -2.40
N ILE A 110 -41.01 3.61 -3.26
CA ILE A 110 -41.58 2.50 -4.02
C ILE A 110 -41.61 1.25 -3.12
N SER A 111 -42.80 0.80 -2.75
CA SER A 111 -42.94 -0.43 -1.96
C SER A 111 -42.82 -1.68 -2.82
N GLU A 112 -42.28 -2.77 -2.25
CA GLU A 112 -42.13 -4.04 -2.97
C GLU A 112 -43.45 -4.62 -3.49
N GLN A 113 -44.59 -4.29 -2.85
CA GLN A 113 -45.90 -4.78 -3.31
C GLN A 113 -46.36 -4.16 -4.63
N GLN A 114 -45.78 -3.02 -5.02
CA GLN A 114 -46.08 -2.34 -6.28
C GLN A 114 -45.26 -2.90 -7.46
N LEU A 115 -44.25 -3.71 -7.18
CA LEU A 115 -43.32 -4.23 -8.15
C LEU A 115 -43.61 -5.71 -8.45
N PRO A 116 -43.26 -6.20 -9.65
CA PRO A 116 -43.30 -7.63 -9.95
C PRO A 116 -42.46 -8.43 -8.94
N ALA A 117 -42.92 -9.64 -8.62
CA ALA A 117 -42.13 -10.58 -7.83
C ALA A 117 -40.83 -10.92 -8.58
N VAL A 118 -39.71 -10.92 -7.86
CA VAL A 118 -38.38 -11.20 -8.40
C VAL A 118 -37.78 -12.42 -7.71
N SER A 119 -36.99 -13.18 -8.47
CA SER A 119 -36.18 -14.29 -7.96
C SER A 119 -34.73 -14.04 -8.33
N CYS A 120 -33.86 -13.86 -7.33
CA CYS A 120 -32.45 -13.54 -7.52
C CYS A 120 -31.54 -14.58 -6.84
N PRO A 121 -31.62 -15.88 -7.20
CA PRO A 121 -30.90 -16.94 -6.50
C PRO A 121 -29.38 -16.72 -6.42
N ASP A 122 -28.76 -16.10 -7.45
CA ASP A 122 -27.31 -15.87 -7.45
C ASP A 122 -26.92 -14.75 -6.48
N LEU A 123 -27.70 -13.67 -6.44
CA LEU A 123 -27.51 -12.56 -5.50
C LEU A 123 -27.78 -13.00 -4.06
N GLU A 124 -28.82 -13.80 -3.84
CA GLU A 124 -29.14 -14.36 -2.53
C GLU A 124 -28.03 -15.28 -2.03
N LYS A 125 -27.49 -16.14 -2.90
CA LYS A 125 -26.33 -16.96 -2.60
C LYS A 125 -25.12 -16.10 -2.24
N TRP A 126 -24.80 -15.09 -3.05
CA TRP A 126 -23.70 -14.17 -2.80
C TRP A 126 -23.82 -13.49 -1.43
N LEU A 127 -24.97 -12.87 -1.13
CA LEU A 127 -25.21 -12.23 0.15
C LEU A 127 -25.21 -13.23 1.32
N GLY A 128 -25.66 -14.46 1.09
CA GLY A 128 -25.67 -15.55 2.07
C GLY A 128 -24.27 -16.12 2.36
N GLU A 129 -23.34 -16.06 1.41
CA GLU A 129 -21.93 -16.43 1.59
C GLU A 129 -21.16 -15.31 2.31
N VAL A 130 -21.33 -14.06 1.87
CA VAL A 130 -20.61 -12.89 2.41
C VAL A 130 -21.12 -12.50 3.80
N LYS A 131 -22.43 -12.59 4.04
CA LYS A 131 -23.12 -12.21 5.30
C LYS A 131 -22.68 -10.83 5.81
N PRO A 132 -22.88 -9.76 5.03
CA PRO A 132 -22.29 -8.44 5.30
C PRO A 132 -22.97 -7.74 6.48
N TYR A 133 -22.43 -7.94 7.69
CA TYR A 133 -22.95 -7.29 8.91
C TYR A 133 -22.08 -6.12 9.35
N GLN A 134 -20.76 -6.30 9.23
CA GLN A 134 -19.75 -5.34 9.66
C GLN A 134 -18.63 -5.25 8.61
N ALA A 135 -17.97 -4.10 8.52
CA ALA A 135 -16.79 -3.92 7.69
C ALA A 135 -15.58 -3.50 8.53
N THR A 136 -14.42 -4.04 8.19
CA THR A 136 -13.15 -3.78 8.88
C THR A 136 -12.10 -3.38 7.85
N LEU A 137 -11.60 -2.15 7.92
CA LEU A 137 -10.51 -1.68 7.07
C LEU A 137 -9.19 -2.21 7.61
N ILE A 138 -8.45 -2.95 6.81
CA ILE A 138 -7.18 -3.56 7.20
C ILE A 138 -6.06 -2.85 6.49
N TYR A 139 -5.08 -2.42 7.28
CA TYR A 139 -3.84 -1.83 6.81
C TYR A 139 -2.69 -2.81 7.00
N ALA A 140 -2.05 -3.16 5.89
CA ALA A 140 -0.80 -3.89 5.90
C ALA A 140 0.35 -2.88 5.78
N THR A 141 1.26 -2.90 6.77
CA THR A 141 2.46 -2.05 6.84
C THR A 141 3.34 -2.18 5.59
N ASP A 142 4.17 -1.21 5.24
CA ASP A 142 5.02 -1.24 4.05
C ASP A 142 5.96 -2.46 3.99
N PHE A 143 6.17 -3.02 2.80
CA PHE A 143 7.09 -4.14 2.58
C PHE A 143 8.01 -3.92 1.38
N MET A 144 9.24 -3.52 1.68
CA MET A 144 10.30 -3.28 0.70
C MET A 144 10.96 -4.57 0.18
N GLY A 145 10.29 -5.73 0.24
CA GLY A 145 10.79 -6.98 -0.34
C GLY A 145 10.19 -7.29 -1.71
N ASN A 146 9.10 -6.60 -2.08
CA ASN A 146 8.39 -6.78 -3.34
C ASN A 146 7.89 -5.43 -3.86
N PRO A 147 8.26 -4.98 -5.08
CA PRO A 147 7.82 -3.72 -5.69
C PRO A 147 6.31 -3.46 -5.64
N SER A 148 5.47 -4.49 -5.76
CA SER A 148 4.02 -4.33 -5.71
C SER A 148 3.47 -4.01 -4.31
N SER A 149 4.26 -4.26 -3.25
CA SER A 149 3.85 -4.18 -1.85
C SER A 149 4.56 -3.06 -1.06
N MET A 150 5.52 -2.38 -1.70
CA MET A 150 6.34 -1.32 -1.09
C MET A 150 5.53 -0.12 -0.62
N PHE A 151 4.42 0.16 -1.30
CA PHE A 151 3.61 1.35 -1.06
C PHE A 151 2.61 1.20 0.10
N GLY A 152 2.59 0.05 0.78
CA GLY A 152 1.53 -0.32 1.71
C GLY A 152 0.28 -0.79 0.96
N HIS A 153 -0.65 -1.42 1.68
CA HIS A 153 -1.92 -1.84 1.08
C HIS A 153 -3.06 -1.73 2.09
N THR A 154 -4.23 -1.30 1.61
CA THR A 154 -5.48 -1.36 2.36
C THR A 154 -6.45 -2.30 1.69
N LEU A 155 -7.12 -3.13 2.48
CA LEU A 155 -8.19 -4.01 2.03
C LEU A 155 -9.37 -3.95 3.01
N LEU A 156 -10.57 -4.28 2.55
CA LEU A 156 -11.77 -4.24 3.39
C LEU A 156 -12.24 -5.66 3.69
N ARG A 157 -12.26 -6.07 4.95
CA ARG A 157 -12.87 -7.34 5.37
C ARG A 157 -14.34 -7.12 5.71
N LEU A 158 -15.17 -8.07 5.29
CA LEU A 158 -16.61 -8.10 5.54
C LEU A 158 -16.89 -9.23 6.53
N ASP A 159 -17.40 -8.85 7.70
CA ASP A 159 -17.55 -9.74 8.85
C ASP A 159 -19.03 -10.09 9.08
N PRO A 160 -19.34 -11.38 9.34
CA PRO A 160 -20.67 -11.80 9.77
C PRO A 160 -20.97 -11.40 11.21
N LYS A 161 -22.27 -11.37 11.54
CA LYS A 161 -22.75 -11.07 12.90
C LYS A 161 -22.23 -12.10 13.91
N ASP A 162 -21.72 -11.63 15.06
CA ASP A 162 -21.35 -12.41 16.25
C ASP A 162 -20.28 -13.52 16.01
N GLN A 163 -19.32 -13.31 15.09
CA GLN A 163 -18.32 -14.32 14.72
C GLN A 163 -16.85 -13.85 14.83
N GLN A 164 -16.48 -13.12 15.88
CA GLN A 164 -15.09 -12.64 16.07
C GLN A 164 -14.00 -13.75 16.09
N GLN A 165 -14.37 -14.99 16.42
CA GLN A 165 -13.44 -16.13 16.44
C GLN A 165 -13.21 -16.77 15.06
N LEU A 166 -13.99 -16.38 14.05
CA LEU A 166 -13.99 -16.93 12.70
C LEU A 166 -13.50 -15.92 11.63
N ASN A 167 -12.86 -14.81 12.03
CA ASN A 167 -12.42 -13.75 11.11
C ASN A 167 -11.64 -14.25 9.89
N LEU A 168 -10.92 -15.38 9.98
CA LEU A 168 -10.15 -15.95 8.88
C LEU A 168 -11.02 -16.51 7.73
N ILE A 169 -12.28 -16.90 7.99
CA ILE A 169 -13.23 -17.37 6.97
C ILE A 169 -14.09 -16.24 6.39
N SER A 170 -14.00 -15.01 6.93
CA SER A 170 -14.62 -13.80 6.37
C SER A 170 -14.09 -13.53 4.95
N TYR A 171 -14.82 -12.72 4.19
CA TYR A 171 -14.39 -12.29 2.86
C TYR A 171 -13.65 -10.96 2.92
N ALA A 172 -12.63 -10.80 2.08
CA ALA A 172 -11.90 -9.58 1.86
C ALA A 172 -12.19 -9.02 0.46
N VAL A 173 -12.57 -7.75 0.41
CA VAL A 173 -12.62 -6.93 -0.78
C VAL A 173 -11.22 -6.37 -1.02
N ASN A 174 -10.67 -6.69 -2.17
CA ASN A 174 -9.37 -6.21 -2.61
C ASN A 174 -9.53 -5.51 -3.96
N TYR A 175 -9.09 -4.26 -4.03
CA TYR A 175 -8.94 -3.56 -5.30
C TYR A 175 -7.47 -3.65 -5.72
N ALA A 176 -7.18 -4.26 -6.86
CA ALA A 176 -5.82 -4.47 -7.32
C ALA A 176 -5.71 -4.48 -8.84
N ALA A 177 -4.52 -4.17 -9.33
CA ALA A 177 -4.15 -4.35 -10.73
C ALA A 177 -4.14 -5.85 -11.10
N THR A 178 -4.75 -6.20 -12.22
CA THR A 178 -4.60 -7.53 -12.83
C THR A 178 -3.31 -7.55 -13.65
N VAL A 179 -2.28 -8.21 -13.11
CA VAL A 179 -0.92 -8.25 -13.69
C VAL A 179 -0.71 -9.56 -14.45
N ASN A 180 -0.18 -9.49 -15.66
CA ASN A 180 0.23 -10.68 -16.41
C ASN A 180 1.60 -11.18 -15.91
N SER A 181 1.76 -12.49 -15.75
CA SER A 181 2.95 -13.14 -15.19
C SER A 181 4.27 -12.92 -15.96
N ASN A 182 4.24 -12.26 -17.12
CA ASN A 182 5.40 -12.02 -17.98
C ASN A 182 5.92 -10.56 -17.93
N ASP A 183 5.33 -9.69 -17.10
CA ASP A 183 5.76 -8.30 -16.97
C ASP A 183 6.94 -8.17 -15.99
N ASN A 184 8.17 -8.02 -16.51
CA ASN A 184 9.38 -7.76 -15.70
C ASN A 184 9.58 -6.24 -15.47
N TRP A 185 10.16 -5.53 -16.44
CA TRP A 185 10.43 -4.08 -16.35
C TRP A 185 9.24 -3.21 -16.77
N SER A 186 8.32 -3.76 -17.57
CA SER A 186 7.07 -3.09 -17.96
C SER A 186 6.16 -2.81 -16.76
N PHE A 187 6.32 -3.54 -15.66
CA PHE A 187 5.49 -3.42 -14.46
C PHE A 187 5.53 -2.03 -13.83
N ALA A 188 6.73 -1.49 -13.58
CA ALA A 188 6.88 -0.17 -12.98
C ALA A 188 6.34 0.93 -13.91
N TRP A 189 6.63 0.86 -15.20
CA TRP A 189 6.16 1.85 -16.18
C TRP A 189 4.64 1.81 -16.36
N LYS A 190 4.04 0.63 -16.49
CA LYS A 190 2.59 0.46 -16.61
C LYS A 190 1.86 0.92 -15.36
N GLY A 191 2.41 0.66 -14.17
CA GLY A 191 1.85 1.11 -12.89
C GLY A 191 1.94 2.63 -12.67
N LEU A 192 2.97 3.29 -13.19
CA LEU A 192 3.08 4.75 -13.20
C LEU A 192 2.16 5.41 -14.24
N THR A 193 1.86 4.72 -15.35
CA THR A 193 1.08 5.27 -16.48
C THR A 193 -0.37 4.80 -16.53
N GLY A 194 -0.85 4.02 -15.54
CA GLY A 194 -2.26 3.63 -15.43
C GLY A 194 -2.69 2.50 -16.35
N GLN A 195 -1.75 1.77 -16.95
CA GLN A 195 -2.04 0.81 -18.02
C GLN A 195 -2.54 -0.56 -17.51
N TYR A 196 -2.60 -0.75 -16.19
CA TYR A 196 -3.17 -1.95 -15.60
C TYR A 196 -4.68 -1.81 -15.37
N PRO A 197 -5.50 -2.80 -15.74
CA PRO A 197 -6.89 -2.83 -15.32
C PRO A 197 -6.96 -3.15 -13.81
N GLY A 198 -7.59 -2.26 -13.06
CA GLY A 198 -7.86 -2.38 -11.63
C GLY A 198 -9.30 -2.80 -11.39
N GLU A 199 -9.50 -3.86 -10.62
CA GLU A 199 -10.79 -4.49 -10.39
C GLU A 199 -11.03 -4.76 -8.89
N TYR A 200 -12.30 -4.74 -8.47
CA TYR A 200 -12.70 -5.24 -7.17
C TYR A 200 -12.79 -6.76 -7.22
N SER A 201 -12.09 -7.42 -6.31
CA SER A 201 -12.11 -8.87 -6.16
C SER A 201 -12.54 -9.22 -4.73
N LEU A 202 -13.38 -10.25 -4.62
CA LEU A 202 -13.75 -10.81 -3.34
C LEU A 202 -13.06 -12.16 -3.14
N MET A 203 -12.35 -12.31 -2.02
CA MET A 203 -11.63 -13.55 -1.72
C MET A 203 -11.67 -13.88 -0.23
N PRO A 204 -11.51 -15.16 0.18
CA PRO A 204 -11.42 -15.50 1.58
C PRO A 204 -10.24 -14.79 2.28
N TYR A 205 -10.49 -14.18 3.43
CA TYR A 205 -9.53 -13.33 4.15
C TYR A 205 -8.27 -14.10 4.57
N TYR A 206 -8.37 -15.37 4.96
CA TYR A 206 -7.20 -16.18 5.31
C TYR A 206 -6.14 -16.21 4.19
N ARG A 207 -6.53 -16.08 2.91
CA ARG A 207 -5.57 -16.04 1.80
C ARG A 207 -4.73 -14.76 1.85
N LYS A 208 -5.35 -13.61 2.14
CA LYS A 208 -4.64 -12.34 2.28
C LYS A 208 -3.85 -12.22 3.57
N VAL A 209 -4.34 -12.83 4.64
CA VAL A 209 -3.54 -13.00 5.87
C VAL A 209 -2.29 -13.84 5.61
N LYS A 210 -2.42 -14.96 4.87
CA LYS A 210 -1.28 -15.79 4.50
C LYS A 210 -0.31 -15.08 3.56
N GLU A 211 -0.80 -14.27 2.63
CA GLU A 211 0.02 -13.46 1.72
C GLU A 211 0.75 -12.32 2.47
N TYR A 212 0.02 -11.44 3.14
CA TYR A 212 0.63 -10.25 3.76
C TYR A 212 1.25 -10.54 5.13
N GLY A 213 0.53 -11.24 5.99
CA GLY A 213 0.98 -11.54 7.36
C GLY A 213 2.07 -12.59 7.41
N ASP A 214 1.94 -13.65 6.60
CA ASP A 214 2.80 -14.82 6.75
C ASP A 214 3.92 -14.89 5.69
N PHE A 215 3.59 -14.70 4.40
CA PHE A 215 4.57 -14.71 3.32
C PHE A 215 5.43 -13.43 3.31
N GLU A 216 4.79 -12.26 3.31
CA GLU A 216 5.48 -10.96 3.33
C GLU A 216 5.91 -10.52 4.74
N SER A 217 5.44 -11.21 5.79
CA SER A 217 5.81 -10.92 7.19
C SER A 217 5.51 -9.49 7.62
N ARG A 218 4.30 -9.03 7.29
CA ARG A 218 3.81 -7.68 7.58
C ARG A 218 2.85 -7.71 8.76
N ASP A 219 3.09 -6.85 9.73
CA ASP A 219 2.11 -6.62 10.77
C ASP A 219 0.86 -5.98 10.17
N LEU A 220 -0.31 -6.42 10.67
CA LEU A 220 -1.61 -5.93 10.23
C LEU A 220 -2.27 -5.11 11.34
N TRP A 221 -2.88 -4.01 10.92
CA TRP A 221 -3.75 -3.20 11.76
C TRP A 221 -5.17 -3.27 11.20
N GLU A 222 -6.10 -3.71 12.03
CA GLU A 222 -7.51 -3.87 11.65
C GLU A 222 -8.32 -2.75 12.33
N TYR A 223 -9.00 -1.94 11.53
CA TYR A 223 -9.83 -0.82 11.95
C TYR A 223 -11.28 -1.16 11.66
N GLU A 224 -11.98 -1.65 12.68
CA GLU A 224 -13.42 -1.91 12.60
C GLU A 224 -14.14 -0.60 12.30
N LEU A 225 -14.95 -0.59 11.24
CA LEU A 225 -15.66 0.59 10.80
C LEU A 225 -17.00 0.73 11.53
N ASN A 226 -17.36 1.96 11.85
CA ASN A 226 -18.63 2.38 12.42
C ASN A 226 -19.71 2.49 11.34
N LEU A 227 -19.87 1.44 10.53
CA LEU A 227 -20.96 1.29 9.55
C LEU A 227 -22.07 0.44 10.14
N SER A 228 -23.32 0.81 9.86
CA SER A 228 -24.49 0.00 10.18
C SER A 228 -24.55 -1.26 9.29
N PRO A 229 -25.30 -2.29 9.69
CA PRO A 229 -25.53 -3.46 8.84
C PRO A 229 -26.19 -3.11 7.49
N GLN A 230 -27.04 -2.09 7.46
CA GLN A 230 -27.71 -1.61 6.25
C GLN A 230 -26.69 -0.96 5.30
N GLU A 231 -25.85 -0.07 5.82
CA GLU A 231 -24.75 0.57 5.10
C GLU A 231 -23.75 -0.46 4.54
N THR A 232 -23.39 -1.45 5.36
CA THR A 232 -22.48 -2.55 4.95
C THR A 232 -23.12 -3.41 3.86
N ARG A 233 -24.41 -3.72 3.97
CA ARG A 233 -25.15 -4.47 2.95
C ARG A 233 -25.23 -3.69 1.63
N PHE A 234 -25.49 -2.38 1.68
CA PHE A 234 -25.52 -1.52 0.51
C PHE A 234 -24.17 -1.49 -0.23
N LEU A 235 -23.07 -1.40 0.52
CA LEU A 235 -21.71 -1.50 -0.01
C LEU A 235 -21.50 -2.82 -0.77
N VAL A 236 -21.90 -3.95 -0.18
CA VAL A 236 -21.71 -5.28 -0.79
C VAL A 236 -22.63 -5.50 -1.99
N GLN A 237 -23.84 -4.95 -1.95
CA GLN A 237 -24.71 -4.91 -3.13
C GLN A 237 -24.07 -4.11 -4.25
N HIS A 238 -23.40 -2.99 -3.96
CA HIS A 238 -22.70 -2.26 -5.01
C HIS A 238 -21.50 -3.05 -5.55
N LEU A 239 -20.73 -3.74 -4.70
CA LEU A 239 -19.64 -4.61 -5.16
C LEU A 239 -20.11 -5.71 -6.12
N TRP A 240 -21.34 -6.21 -5.93
CA TRP A 240 -21.96 -7.13 -6.88
C TRP A 240 -22.16 -6.51 -8.28
N GLU A 241 -22.52 -5.23 -8.34
CA GLU A 241 -22.67 -4.47 -9.60
C GLU A 241 -21.34 -4.25 -10.33
N MET A 242 -20.21 -4.39 -9.62
CA MET A 242 -18.87 -4.06 -10.10
C MET A 242 -18.10 -5.26 -10.67
N GLN A 243 -18.67 -6.47 -10.69
CA GLN A 243 -17.94 -7.71 -11.04
C GLN A 243 -17.26 -7.70 -12.42
N ASN A 244 -17.81 -6.97 -13.40
CA ASN A 244 -17.27 -6.88 -14.76
C ASN A 244 -16.66 -5.50 -15.07
N VAL A 245 -16.51 -4.64 -14.05
CA VAL A 245 -16.05 -3.27 -14.21
C VAL A 245 -14.59 -3.16 -13.80
N SER A 246 -13.79 -2.62 -14.70
CA SER A 246 -12.40 -2.25 -14.45
C SER A 246 -12.17 -0.76 -14.66
N PHE A 247 -11.20 -0.22 -13.92
CA PHE A 247 -10.70 1.14 -14.08
C PHE A 247 -9.19 1.12 -14.34
N PRO A 248 -8.60 2.16 -14.96
CA PRO A 248 -7.15 2.30 -15.01
C PRO A 248 -6.55 2.36 -13.59
N TYR A 249 -5.55 1.53 -13.30
CA TYR A 249 -4.90 1.45 -11.98
C TYR A 249 -3.56 2.19 -11.96
N TYR A 250 -3.42 3.17 -11.07
CA TYR A 250 -2.22 3.97 -10.90
C TYR A 250 -1.63 3.75 -9.51
N PHE A 251 -0.31 3.57 -9.38
CA PHE A 251 0.31 3.30 -8.08
C PHE A 251 0.19 4.47 -7.10
N ILE A 252 0.18 5.70 -7.61
CA ILE A 252 0.34 6.90 -6.79
C ILE A 252 -0.99 7.51 -6.33
N ASN A 253 -2.00 7.56 -7.20
CA ASN A 253 -3.28 8.24 -6.92
C ASN A 253 -4.46 7.28 -6.96
N ASP A 254 -4.78 6.69 -8.11
CA ASP A 254 -5.96 5.85 -8.29
C ASP A 254 -5.63 4.37 -8.02
N ASN A 255 -5.36 4.09 -6.75
CA ASN A 255 -4.97 2.78 -6.22
C ASN A 255 -6.05 2.19 -5.29
N CYS A 256 -5.71 1.07 -4.65
CA CYS A 256 -6.56 0.37 -3.70
C CYS A 256 -7.16 1.27 -2.62
N SER A 257 -6.36 2.17 -2.04
CA SER A 257 -6.80 3.05 -0.97
C SER A 257 -7.78 4.10 -1.46
N TYR A 258 -7.51 4.71 -2.62
CA TYR A 258 -8.42 5.68 -3.23
C TYR A 258 -9.79 5.08 -3.54
N ARG A 259 -9.82 3.89 -4.15
CA ARG A 259 -11.10 3.24 -4.54
C ARG A 259 -11.90 2.77 -3.33
N LEU A 260 -11.25 2.33 -2.25
CA LEU A 260 -11.93 2.05 -0.98
C LEU A 260 -12.58 3.29 -0.35
N LEU A 261 -11.93 4.46 -0.40
CA LEU A 261 -12.57 5.71 0.03
C LEU A 261 -13.85 6.01 -0.75
N GLY A 262 -13.86 5.69 -2.06
CA GLY A 262 -15.04 5.82 -2.91
C GLY A 262 -16.22 4.96 -2.45
N LEU A 263 -15.96 3.76 -1.92
CA LEU A 263 -17.00 2.91 -1.32
C LEU A 263 -17.56 3.53 -0.05
N PHE A 264 -16.74 4.16 0.79
CA PHE A 264 -17.21 4.85 2.00
C PHE A 264 -18.01 6.10 1.65
N ASP A 265 -17.54 6.86 0.66
CA ASP A 265 -18.25 8.00 0.08
C ASP A 265 -19.57 7.59 -0.57
N LEU A 266 -19.67 6.40 -1.14
CA LEU A 266 -20.95 5.90 -1.67
C LEU A 266 -21.97 5.65 -0.55
N VAL A 267 -21.51 5.06 0.56
CA VAL A 267 -22.36 4.67 1.70
C VAL A 267 -22.76 5.89 2.55
N ARG A 268 -21.84 6.84 2.72
CA ARG A 268 -22.03 8.08 3.49
C ARG A 268 -21.64 9.30 2.67
N PRO A 269 -22.56 9.83 1.84
CA PRO A 269 -22.20 10.78 0.83
C PRO A 269 -21.57 12.10 1.32
N GLU A 270 -21.92 12.50 2.53
CA GLU A 270 -21.47 13.71 3.21
C GLU A 270 -19.98 13.73 3.54
N LEU A 271 -19.31 12.57 3.61
CA LEU A 271 -17.90 12.48 4.01
C LEU A 271 -16.94 13.06 2.96
N ASN A 272 -17.18 12.71 1.69
CA ASN A 272 -16.41 13.17 0.53
C ASN A 272 -14.88 13.01 0.68
N LEU A 273 -14.47 11.85 1.18
CA LEU A 273 -13.10 11.47 1.51
C LEU A 273 -12.18 11.51 0.28
N GLN A 274 -12.63 10.99 -0.87
CA GLN A 274 -11.78 10.90 -2.08
C GLN A 274 -11.28 12.27 -2.56
N LYS A 275 -12.08 13.33 -2.35
CA LYS A 275 -11.74 14.70 -2.77
C LYS A 275 -10.45 15.23 -2.15
N GLN A 276 -10.01 14.65 -1.02
CA GLN A 276 -8.77 15.02 -0.34
C GLN A 276 -7.51 14.43 -1.02
N PHE A 277 -7.67 13.47 -1.94
CA PHE A 277 -6.58 12.64 -2.49
C PHE A 277 -6.40 12.77 -4.02
N ASN A 278 -6.69 13.94 -4.59
CA ASN A 278 -6.65 14.16 -6.04
C ASN A 278 -5.26 13.96 -6.68
N SER A 279 -4.18 14.12 -5.91
CA SER A 279 -2.80 14.04 -6.42
C SER A 279 -2.10 12.73 -6.05
N THR A 280 -2.31 12.25 -4.83
CA THR A 280 -1.64 11.07 -4.26
C THR A 280 -2.56 10.43 -3.23
N ALA A 281 -2.80 9.13 -3.28
CA ALA A 281 -3.59 8.39 -2.29
C ALA A 281 -2.69 7.37 -1.59
N ILE A 282 -2.01 7.83 -0.54
CA ILE A 282 -1.08 6.99 0.21
C ILE A 282 -1.91 6.22 1.24
N PRO A 283 -1.78 4.88 1.35
CA PRO A 283 -2.64 4.07 2.20
C PRO A 283 -2.72 4.51 3.67
N ILE A 284 -1.60 4.98 4.22
CA ILE A 284 -1.58 5.48 5.60
C ILE A 284 -2.33 6.82 5.76
N GLU A 285 -2.28 7.69 4.75
CA GLU A 285 -2.98 8.97 4.77
C GLU A 285 -4.49 8.81 4.57
N THR A 286 -4.92 7.87 3.72
CA THR A 286 -6.35 7.55 3.58
C THR A 286 -6.91 7.01 4.88
N LEU A 287 -6.13 6.19 5.59
CA LEU A 287 -6.52 5.63 6.88
C LEU A 287 -6.63 6.71 7.98
N LYS A 288 -5.70 7.68 8.01
CA LYS A 288 -5.78 8.84 8.91
C LYS A 288 -7.07 9.62 8.71
N VAL A 289 -7.48 9.84 7.46
CA VAL A 289 -8.72 10.56 7.13
C VAL A 289 -9.95 9.75 7.57
N VAL A 290 -9.97 8.43 7.37
CA VAL A 290 -11.05 7.54 7.85
C VAL A 290 -11.20 7.63 9.38
N GLU A 291 -10.09 7.61 10.12
CA GLU A 291 -10.08 7.80 11.58
C GLU A 291 -10.60 9.18 11.99
N GLN A 292 -10.10 10.26 11.36
CA GLN A 292 -10.46 11.64 11.67
C GLN A 292 -11.95 11.93 11.47
N GLN A 293 -12.61 11.24 10.53
CA GLN A 293 -14.03 11.36 10.26
C GLN A 293 -14.90 10.49 11.19
N GLY A 294 -14.32 9.88 12.23
CA GLY A 294 -15.05 9.08 13.21
C GLY A 294 -15.62 7.78 12.66
N LEU A 295 -15.07 7.28 11.55
CA LEU A 295 -15.50 6.02 10.95
C LEU A 295 -14.88 4.81 11.63
N VAL A 296 -13.88 4.97 12.48
CA VAL A 296 -13.26 3.83 13.18
C VAL A 296 -13.91 3.66 14.54
N LYS A 297 -14.41 2.45 14.80
CA LYS A 297 -15.03 2.05 16.07
C LYS A 297 -14.03 1.34 16.99
N GLN A 298 -13.19 0.46 16.45
CA GLN A 298 -12.20 -0.30 17.22
C GLN A 298 -10.94 -0.60 16.39
N LYS A 299 -9.80 -0.73 17.08
CA LYS A 299 -8.50 -1.05 16.47
C LYS A 299 -7.91 -2.32 17.04
N VAL A 300 -7.47 -3.23 16.18
CA VAL A 300 -6.83 -4.50 16.55
C VAL A 300 -5.48 -4.62 15.85
N TYR A 301 -4.44 -4.94 16.60
CA TYR A 301 -3.11 -5.22 16.08
C TYR A 301 -2.90 -6.72 15.97
N ARG A 302 -2.49 -7.19 14.79
CA ARG A 302 -2.17 -8.59 14.52
C ARG A 302 -0.71 -8.70 14.09
N PRO A 303 0.19 -9.19 14.98
CA PRO A 303 1.60 -9.32 14.65
C PRO A 303 1.82 -10.42 13.61
N ALA A 304 2.73 -10.18 12.68
CA ALA A 304 3.19 -11.18 11.71
C ALA A 304 3.83 -12.39 12.43
N LEU A 305 3.88 -13.54 11.76
CA LEU A 305 4.55 -14.73 12.29
C LEU A 305 6.04 -14.47 12.55
N GLU A 306 6.71 -13.71 11.69
CA GLU A 306 8.10 -13.29 11.91
C GLU A 306 8.23 -12.40 13.15
N THR A 307 7.31 -11.45 13.35
CA THR A 307 7.26 -10.60 14.56
C THR A 307 7.10 -11.46 15.82
N GLN A 308 6.24 -12.48 15.77
CA GLN A 308 6.07 -13.43 16.87
C GLN A 308 7.33 -14.28 17.14
N LEU A 309 7.98 -14.79 16.10
CA LEU A 309 9.22 -15.57 16.21
C LEU A 309 10.39 -14.72 16.75
N LEU A 310 10.53 -13.49 16.28
CA LEU A 310 11.57 -12.58 16.77
C LEU A 310 11.29 -12.09 18.20
N ALA A 311 10.02 -11.92 18.58
CA ALA A 311 9.65 -11.68 19.96
C ALA A 311 10.04 -12.85 20.87
N GLN A 312 9.85 -14.10 20.43
CA GLN A 312 10.34 -15.28 21.17
C GLN A 312 11.87 -15.28 21.28
N SER A 313 12.59 -14.97 20.20
CA SER A 313 14.05 -14.87 20.26
C SER A 313 14.53 -13.78 21.23
N ARG A 314 13.80 -12.66 21.34
CA ARG A 314 14.06 -11.62 22.35
C ARG A 314 13.77 -12.11 23.76
N GLN A 315 12.67 -12.84 23.96
CA GLN A 315 12.25 -13.39 25.26
C GLN A 315 13.21 -14.47 25.79
N HIS A 316 13.71 -15.33 24.90
CA HIS A 316 14.45 -16.55 25.28
C HIS A 316 15.95 -16.48 24.97
N GLY A 317 16.40 -15.47 24.22
CA GLY A 317 17.80 -15.24 23.90
C GLY A 317 18.27 -15.87 22.59
N LYS A 318 19.33 -15.30 22.01
CA LYS A 318 19.88 -15.70 20.71
C LYS A 318 20.46 -17.12 20.68
N VAL A 319 20.93 -17.63 21.82
CA VAL A 319 21.51 -18.99 21.92
C VAL A 319 20.42 -20.03 21.64
N LEU A 320 19.31 -19.99 22.39
CA LEU A 320 18.19 -20.91 22.19
C LEU A 320 17.56 -20.74 20.80
N ALA A 321 17.50 -19.51 20.27
CA ALA A 321 17.02 -19.26 18.91
C ALA A 321 17.91 -19.91 17.83
N LYS A 322 19.24 -19.88 17.98
CA LYS A 322 20.16 -20.61 17.08
C LYS A 322 19.96 -22.12 17.17
N SER A 323 19.81 -22.66 18.38
CA SER A 323 19.50 -24.08 18.58
C SER A 323 18.14 -24.45 17.96
N ALA A 324 17.15 -23.56 18.02
CA ALA A 324 15.86 -23.74 17.37
C ALA A 324 15.97 -23.74 15.84
N HIS A 325 16.78 -22.85 15.25
CA HIS A 325 17.09 -22.89 13.83
C HIS A 325 17.75 -24.22 13.42
N GLN A 326 18.76 -24.68 14.17
CA GLN A 326 19.41 -25.96 13.92
C GLN A 326 18.41 -27.13 14.03
N LEU A 327 17.57 -27.13 15.07
CA LEU A 327 16.58 -28.18 15.30
C LEU A 327 15.52 -28.22 14.18
N ALA A 328 15.09 -27.07 13.67
CA ALA A 328 14.11 -26.96 12.60
C ALA A 328 14.57 -27.62 11.28
N TYR A 329 15.88 -27.61 11.01
CA TYR A 329 16.47 -28.21 9.79
C TYR A 329 17.08 -29.60 10.03
N ALA A 330 17.24 -30.03 11.28
CA ALA A 330 17.76 -31.35 11.62
C ALA A 330 16.88 -32.50 11.10
N GLU A 331 17.49 -33.66 10.86
CA GLU A 331 16.74 -34.89 10.58
C GLU A 331 15.92 -35.30 11.81
N ALA A 332 14.69 -35.76 11.58
CA ALA A 332 13.71 -36.01 12.65
C ALA A 332 14.25 -36.93 13.77
N ASP A 333 15.04 -37.95 13.42
CA ASP A 333 15.59 -38.90 14.39
C ASP A 333 16.73 -38.33 15.24
N THR A 334 17.38 -37.25 14.78
CA THR A 334 18.50 -36.59 15.48
C THR A 334 18.05 -35.50 16.46
N MET A 335 16.80 -35.03 16.34
CA MET A 335 16.23 -33.96 17.17
C MET A 335 16.32 -34.22 18.69
N PRO A 336 16.05 -35.44 19.22
CA PRO A 336 16.17 -35.70 20.66
C PRO A 336 17.59 -35.49 21.20
N SER A 337 18.61 -35.86 20.43
CA SER A 337 20.01 -35.70 20.82
C SER A 337 20.42 -34.22 20.93
N ILE A 338 19.88 -33.36 20.06
CA ILE A 338 20.12 -31.90 20.12
C ILE A 338 19.50 -31.29 21.38
N LEU A 339 18.39 -31.85 21.87
CA LEU A 339 17.66 -31.35 23.03
C LEU A 339 18.17 -31.88 24.38
N GLN A 340 18.92 -32.98 24.37
CA GLN A 340 19.29 -33.74 25.58
C GLN A 340 20.02 -32.89 26.64
N ASP A 341 20.85 -31.94 26.20
CA ASP A 341 21.65 -31.09 27.08
C ASP A 341 20.87 -29.88 27.65
N TYR A 342 19.63 -29.68 27.22
CA TYR A 342 18.79 -28.56 27.68
C TYR A 342 17.81 -29.00 28.77
N PRO A 343 17.55 -28.17 29.79
CA PRO A 343 16.46 -28.40 30.74
C PRO A 343 15.09 -28.34 30.04
N ALA A 344 14.08 -28.97 30.63
CA ALA A 344 12.75 -29.13 30.02
C ALA A 344 12.10 -27.80 29.56
N GLU A 345 12.28 -26.72 30.31
CA GLU A 345 11.80 -25.39 29.90
C GLU A 345 12.50 -24.87 28.63
N ASP A 346 13.81 -25.06 28.52
CA ASP A 346 14.57 -24.60 27.36
C ASP A 346 14.30 -25.49 26.15
N GLN A 347 14.09 -26.79 26.35
CA GLN A 347 13.59 -27.67 25.29
C GLN A 347 12.25 -27.17 24.76
N ALA A 348 11.31 -26.78 25.64
CA ALA A 348 10.02 -26.24 25.22
C ALA A 348 10.19 -24.93 24.42
N LYS A 349 11.04 -24.01 24.87
CA LYS A 349 11.35 -22.75 24.14
C LYS A 349 11.96 -23.03 22.76
N ILE A 350 12.93 -23.94 22.68
CA ILE A 350 13.59 -24.33 21.42
C ILE A 350 12.57 -24.96 20.46
N LEU A 351 11.75 -25.91 20.94
CA LEU A 351 10.76 -26.61 20.13
C LEU A 351 9.67 -25.67 19.58
N GLU A 352 9.17 -24.76 20.41
CA GLU A 352 8.17 -23.76 19.98
C GLU A 352 8.74 -22.82 18.91
N MET A 353 9.95 -22.28 19.11
CA MET A 353 10.62 -21.45 18.09
C MET A 353 10.97 -22.24 16.82
N ALA A 354 11.41 -23.49 16.94
CA ALA A 354 11.78 -24.34 15.80
C ALA A 354 10.56 -24.64 14.92
N TYR A 355 9.41 -24.93 15.55
CA TYR A 355 8.15 -25.11 14.85
C TYR A 355 7.73 -23.83 14.12
N ASP A 356 7.70 -22.70 14.82
CA ASP A 356 7.27 -21.42 14.22
C ASP A 356 8.22 -20.98 13.09
N HIS A 357 9.54 -21.22 13.22
CA HIS A 357 10.52 -20.97 12.18
C HIS A 357 10.32 -21.86 10.94
N LEU A 358 10.17 -23.17 11.13
CA LEU A 358 9.92 -24.09 10.02
C LEU A 358 8.58 -23.78 9.34
N TYR A 359 7.57 -23.39 10.12
CA TYR A 359 6.28 -22.98 9.60
C TYR A 359 6.39 -21.72 8.74
N LEU A 360 7.14 -20.72 9.19
CA LEU A 360 7.41 -19.51 8.42
C LEU A 360 8.13 -19.82 7.10
N ASP A 361 9.16 -20.66 7.12
CA ASP A 361 9.91 -21.03 5.91
C ASP A 361 9.08 -21.89 4.94
N PHE A 362 8.19 -22.74 5.45
CA PHE A 362 7.20 -23.49 4.65
C PHE A 362 6.21 -22.54 3.96
N LEU A 363 5.67 -21.55 4.68
CA LEU A 363 4.75 -20.57 4.11
C LEU A 363 5.44 -19.69 3.05
N ARG A 364 6.71 -19.35 3.26
CA ARG A 364 7.57 -18.65 2.29
C ARG A 364 8.05 -19.53 1.13
N GLN A 365 7.64 -20.81 1.08
CA GLN A 365 8.03 -21.77 0.05
C GLN A 365 9.56 -21.99 -0.07
N LYS A 366 10.30 -21.76 1.03
CA LYS A 366 11.74 -22.10 1.08
C LYS A 366 11.98 -23.60 1.26
N VAL A 367 11.00 -24.28 1.86
CA VAL A 367 10.98 -25.72 2.06
C VAL A 367 9.64 -26.28 1.58
N ASP A 368 9.64 -27.50 1.07
CA ASP A 368 8.44 -28.14 0.56
C ASP A 368 7.72 -28.97 1.65
N GLU A 369 6.58 -29.53 1.27
CA GLU A 369 5.77 -30.36 2.16
C GLU A 369 6.49 -31.64 2.61
N SER A 370 7.28 -32.26 1.71
CA SER A 370 8.00 -33.50 2.01
C SER A 370 9.10 -33.30 3.03
N PHE A 371 9.78 -32.14 2.99
CA PHE A 371 10.76 -31.72 3.99
C PHE A 371 10.11 -31.41 5.33
N SER A 372 8.98 -30.69 5.30
CA SER A 372 8.40 -30.05 6.48
C SER A 372 7.49 -30.97 7.30
N GLN A 373 6.66 -31.81 6.66
CA GLN A 373 5.68 -32.65 7.36
C GLN A 373 6.29 -33.60 8.41
N PRO A 374 7.36 -34.37 8.10
CA PRO A 374 7.98 -35.24 9.11
C PRO A 374 8.54 -34.45 10.29
N ARG A 375 9.15 -33.29 10.01
CA ARG A 375 9.74 -32.40 11.02
C ARG A 375 8.66 -31.76 11.90
N PHE A 376 7.56 -31.27 11.33
CA PHE A 376 6.43 -30.76 12.12
C PHE A 376 5.89 -31.82 13.07
N ARG A 377 5.63 -33.04 12.57
CA ARG A 377 5.14 -34.14 13.42
C ARG A 377 6.10 -34.45 14.56
N LYS A 378 7.41 -34.49 14.28
CA LYS A 378 8.42 -34.75 15.29
C LYS A 378 8.52 -33.63 16.32
N LEU A 379 8.57 -32.37 15.89
CA LEU A 379 8.64 -31.20 16.78
C LEU A 379 7.40 -31.13 17.69
N LEU A 380 6.20 -31.31 17.14
CA LEU A 380 4.96 -31.34 17.93
C LEU A 380 4.92 -32.54 18.89
N GLY A 381 5.39 -33.71 18.46
CA GLY A 381 5.47 -34.91 19.28
C GLY A 381 6.45 -34.77 20.45
N LEU A 382 7.61 -34.15 20.23
CA LEU A 382 8.56 -33.85 21.30
C LEU A 382 7.99 -32.78 22.26
N ARG A 383 7.33 -31.76 21.73
CA ARG A 383 6.75 -30.69 22.55
C ARG A 383 5.61 -31.19 23.45
N SER A 384 4.81 -32.14 22.96
CA SER A 384 3.67 -32.70 23.73
C SER A 384 4.10 -33.63 24.87
N GLN A 385 5.33 -34.14 24.85
CA GLN A 385 5.89 -34.95 25.94
C GLN A 385 6.36 -34.12 27.13
N LEU A 386 6.58 -32.81 26.95
CA LEU A 386 7.01 -31.91 28.00
C LEU A 386 5.82 -31.43 28.81
N ASN A 387 5.80 -31.75 30.11
CA ASN A 387 4.82 -31.20 31.07
C ASN A 387 5.21 -29.77 31.51
N VAL A 388 5.36 -28.89 30.52
CA VAL A 388 5.73 -27.49 30.67
C VAL A 388 4.69 -26.66 29.91
N GLU A 389 4.16 -25.62 30.56
CA GLU A 389 3.21 -24.70 29.93
C GLU A 389 3.80 -24.03 28.68
N LYS A 390 2.93 -23.46 27.85
CA LYS A 390 3.34 -22.72 26.64
C LYS A 390 4.34 -21.61 27.02
N GLN A 391 5.50 -21.61 26.38
CA GLN A 391 6.60 -20.69 26.73
C GLN A 391 6.53 -19.38 25.94
N ARG A 392 6.05 -19.42 24.69
CA ARG A 392 5.90 -18.22 23.86
C ARG A 392 4.81 -17.28 24.38
N LYS A 393 5.17 -16.02 24.61
CA LYS A 393 4.23 -14.94 24.96
C LYS A 393 3.82 -14.14 23.73
N VAL A 394 2.62 -13.57 23.77
CA VAL A 394 2.14 -12.66 22.71
C VAL A 394 3.08 -11.45 22.62
N PRO A 395 3.49 -11.03 21.40
CA PRO A 395 4.29 -9.82 21.23
C PRO A 395 3.60 -8.57 21.80
N GLU A 396 4.39 -7.64 22.31
CA GLU A 396 3.88 -6.33 22.71
C GLU A 396 3.34 -5.58 21.48
N ARG A 397 2.18 -4.95 21.63
CA ARG A 397 1.63 -4.05 20.61
C ARG A 397 2.55 -2.82 20.48
N PRO A 398 2.86 -2.35 19.26
CA PRO A 398 3.57 -1.10 19.06
C PRO A 398 2.88 0.06 19.79
N LYS A 399 3.68 0.94 20.41
CA LYS A 399 3.18 2.08 21.20
C LYS A 399 2.38 3.07 20.36
N ILE A 400 2.80 3.26 19.11
CA ILE A 400 2.24 4.25 18.19
C ILE A 400 1.44 3.51 17.13
N ASP A 401 0.17 3.87 17.05
CA ASP A 401 -0.71 3.44 15.97
C ASP A 401 -0.28 4.12 14.66
N PRO A 402 -0.24 3.42 13.52
CA PRO A 402 0.11 4.03 12.24
C PRO A 402 -0.64 5.33 11.94
N VAL A 403 -1.90 5.51 12.35
CA VAL A 403 -2.64 6.76 12.10
C VAL A 403 -2.10 7.96 12.89
N GLN A 404 -1.29 7.73 13.91
CA GLN A 404 -0.65 8.76 14.73
C GLN A 404 0.74 9.14 14.19
N SER A 405 1.20 8.51 13.11
CA SER A 405 2.50 8.78 12.50
C SER A 405 2.54 10.17 11.83
N HIS A 406 3.74 10.62 11.49
CA HIS A 406 3.92 11.83 10.69
C HIS A 406 3.21 11.71 9.35
N HIS A 407 2.73 12.83 8.79
CA HIS A 407 2.18 12.83 7.44
C HIS A 407 3.26 12.55 6.39
N ALA A 408 2.84 11.94 5.29
CA ALA A 408 3.74 11.53 4.22
C ALA A 408 4.41 12.72 3.47
N ARG A 409 3.73 13.87 3.38
CA ARG A 409 4.30 15.08 2.78
C ARG A 409 4.99 15.92 3.82
N ASN A 410 6.02 16.65 3.40
CA ASN A 410 6.62 17.67 4.24
C ASN A 410 7.09 18.87 3.44
N ILE A 411 7.25 19.98 4.17
CA ILE A 411 8.04 21.13 3.74
C ILE A 411 9.12 21.34 4.80
N SER A 412 10.32 21.72 4.37
CA SER A 412 11.42 22.08 5.27
C SER A 412 12.02 23.43 4.90
N ILE A 413 12.44 24.18 5.93
CA ILE A 413 13.22 25.41 5.77
C ILE A 413 14.53 25.19 6.53
N GLN A 414 15.66 25.36 5.85
CA GLN A 414 16.99 25.12 6.40
C GLN A 414 17.87 26.34 6.19
N ALA A 415 18.75 26.60 7.13
CA ALA A 415 19.81 27.58 7.00
C ALA A 415 21.13 26.96 7.46
N GLY A 416 22.22 27.33 6.82
CA GLY A 416 23.50 26.68 7.05
C GLY A 416 24.65 27.34 6.31
N GLN A 417 25.78 26.65 6.30
CA GLN A 417 26.92 27.01 5.47
C GLN A 417 27.37 25.83 4.64
N VAL A 418 27.90 26.14 3.46
CA VAL A 418 28.54 25.20 2.56
C VAL A 418 29.78 25.88 2.00
N GLN A 419 30.94 25.26 2.20
CA GLN A 419 32.24 25.87 1.88
C GLN A 419 32.40 27.31 2.39
N GLY A 420 31.93 27.58 3.62
CA GLY A 420 31.98 28.90 4.25
C GLY A 420 30.92 29.90 3.77
N GLU A 421 30.19 29.61 2.70
CA GLU A 421 29.10 30.45 2.19
C GLU A 421 27.79 30.14 2.91
N SER A 422 27.09 31.17 3.37
CA SER A 422 25.79 30.99 4.03
C SER A 422 24.68 30.76 3.00
N PHE A 423 23.76 29.86 3.31
CA PHE A 423 22.61 29.58 2.44
C PHE A 423 21.29 29.51 3.21
N VAL A 424 20.19 29.67 2.47
CA VAL A 424 18.83 29.33 2.91
C VAL A 424 18.25 28.34 1.91
N GLN A 425 17.60 27.29 2.39
CA GLN A 425 17.06 26.21 1.57
C GLN A 425 15.59 25.95 1.90
N LEU A 426 14.78 25.80 0.86
CA LEU A 426 13.41 25.33 0.93
C LEU A 426 13.35 23.92 0.34
N GLY A 427 12.98 22.94 1.16
CA GLY A 427 12.77 21.56 0.74
C GLY A 427 11.28 21.18 0.72
N HIS A 428 10.92 20.24 -0.16
CA HIS A 428 9.58 19.65 -0.23
C HIS A 428 9.68 18.17 -0.54
N ARG A 429 8.92 17.35 0.18
CA ARG A 429 8.71 15.93 -0.12
C ARG A 429 7.25 15.65 -0.40
N GLN A 430 6.98 14.94 -1.52
CA GLN A 430 5.61 14.66 -1.93
C GLN A 430 4.98 13.41 -1.31
N ALA A 431 5.75 12.39 -0.92
CA ALA A 431 5.16 11.21 -0.29
C ALA A 431 6.16 10.38 0.52
N TYR A 432 5.59 9.52 1.37
CA TYR A 432 6.25 8.50 2.19
C TYR A 432 7.20 9.08 3.26
N HIS A 433 8.24 8.34 3.63
CA HIS A 433 9.05 8.62 4.82
C HIS A 433 10.54 8.29 4.65
N ASP A 434 11.33 9.06 5.39
CA ASP A 434 12.78 8.95 5.48
C ASP A 434 13.19 8.06 6.68
N LEU A 435 14.44 7.61 6.72
CA LEU A 435 15.04 6.86 7.83
C LEU A 435 15.16 7.74 9.09
N ILE A 436 15.36 9.04 8.93
CA ILE A 436 15.55 9.98 10.04
C ILE A 436 14.22 10.51 10.59
N ASP A 437 13.12 10.36 9.83
CA ASP A 437 11.78 10.82 10.22
C ASP A 437 11.32 10.15 11.54
N PRO A 438 10.34 10.72 12.27
CA PRO A 438 9.79 10.06 13.46
C PRO A 438 9.27 8.65 13.12
N GLN A 439 9.87 7.61 13.70
CA GLN A 439 9.64 6.21 13.27
C GLN A 439 8.32 5.61 13.80
N GLY A 440 7.59 6.33 14.65
CA GLY A 440 6.33 5.88 15.21
C GLY A 440 5.31 5.50 14.14
N GLY A 441 4.86 4.24 14.14
CA GLY A 441 3.91 3.72 13.15
C GLY A 441 4.54 3.17 11.87
N PHE A 442 5.87 3.24 11.73
CA PHE A 442 6.62 2.69 10.59
C PHE A 442 7.60 1.59 11.03
N ARG A 443 8.05 0.78 10.07
CA ARG A 443 9.06 -0.25 10.30
C ARG A 443 10.46 0.37 10.28
N THR A 444 11.24 0.18 11.34
CA THR A 444 12.65 0.62 11.33
C THR A 444 13.42 0.00 10.17
N GLY A 445 14.28 0.79 9.51
CA GLY A 445 15.10 0.35 8.38
C GLY A 445 14.40 0.40 7.03
N THR A 446 13.19 0.97 6.92
CA THR A 446 12.55 1.23 5.63
C THR A 446 12.63 2.72 5.27
N GLN A 447 12.91 2.99 4.00
CA GLN A 447 12.87 4.31 3.42
C GLN A 447 12.16 4.24 2.09
N LEU A 448 11.24 5.16 1.85
CA LEU A 448 10.63 5.36 0.57
C LEU A 448 10.39 6.86 0.42
N LEU A 449 10.92 7.47 -0.64
CA LEU A 449 10.72 8.88 -0.94
C LEU A 449 10.26 8.97 -2.39
N PHE A 450 9.26 9.82 -2.64
CA PHE A 450 8.81 10.12 -3.99
C PHE A 450 8.70 11.62 -4.16
N LEU A 451 9.33 12.14 -5.22
CA LEU A 451 9.48 13.57 -5.52
C LEU A 451 9.92 14.37 -4.28
N ASP A 452 11.15 14.15 -3.87
CA ASP A 452 11.85 14.92 -2.84
C ASP A 452 12.80 15.90 -3.51
N GLY A 453 12.76 17.18 -3.14
CA GLY A 453 13.64 18.15 -3.76
C GLY A 453 13.84 19.40 -2.92
N ALA A 454 14.92 20.12 -3.20
CA ALA A 454 15.27 21.33 -2.48
C ALA A 454 15.81 22.43 -3.40
N LEU A 455 15.35 23.65 -3.15
CA LEU A 455 15.87 24.87 -3.74
C LEU A 455 16.72 25.58 -2.69
N GLN A 456 17.97 25.87 -3.03
CA GLN A 456 18.93 26.54 -2.16
C GLN A 456 19.27 27.92 -2.74
N TYR A 457 19.16 28.96 -1.92
CA TYR A 457 19.63 30.30 -2.23
C TYR A 457 20.97 30.55 -1.55
N ARG A 458 22.01 30.77 -2.35
CA ARG A 458 23.40 30.97 -1.91
C ARG A 458 24.14 31.83 -2.94
N ASP A 459 25.03 32.71 -2.47
CA ASP A 459 25.81 33.62 -3.33
C ASP A 459 24.96 34.39 -4.37
N SER A 460 23.83 34.94 -3.91
CA SER A 460 22.86 35.65 -4.77
C SER A 460 22.22 34.81 -5.90
N GLU A 461 22.43 33.50 -5.93
CA GLU A 461 21.89 32.58 -6.91
C GLU A 461 20.89 31.62 -6.28
N LEU A 462 19.86 31.25 -7.04
CA LEU A 462 18.93 30.18 -6.68
C LEU A 462 19.33 28.91 -7.43
N LYS A 463 19.71 27.88 -6.69
CA LYS A 463 20.13 26.57 -7.20
C LYS A 463 19.09 25.52 -6.84
N LEU A 464 18.78 24.64 -7.78
CA LEU A 464 18.22 23.34 -7.41
C LEU A 464 19.36 22.55 -6.77
N GLU A 465 19.19 22.12 -5.53
CA GLU A 465 20.20 21.35 -4.80
C GLU A 465 20.07 19.87 -5.17
N HIS A 466 18.85 19.35 -5.10
CA HIS A 466 18.51 18.02 -5.57
C HIS A 466 17.03 17.89 -5.94
N LEU A 467 16.74 16.87 -6.74
CA LEU A 467 15.40 16.39 -7.07
C LEU A 467 15.47 14.86 -7.22
N ASP A 468 15.12 14.15 -6.16
CA ASP A 468 14.97 12.70 -6.14
C ASP A 468 13.57 12.30 -6.61
N LEU A 469 13.51 11.55 -7.70
CA LEU A 469 12.26 11.04 -8.25
C LEU A 469 11.74 9.89 -7.41
N LEU A 470 12.64 8.96 -7.04
CA LEU A 470 12.33 7.79 -6.23
C LEU A 470 13.57 7.35 -5.45
N THR A 471 13.42 7.22 -4.13
CA THR A 471 14.43 6.63 -3.24
C THR A 471 13.79 5.49 -2.47
N VAL A 472 14.48 4.35 -2.40
CA VAL A 472 14.03 3.14 -1.72
C VAL A 472 15.20 2.56 -0.95
N ASN A 473 15.04 2.33 0.34
CA ASN A 473 15.99 1.54 1.12
C ASN A 473 15.26 0.53 1.99
N SER A 474 15.80 -0.70 2.00
CA SER A 474 15.26 -1.87 2.69
C SER A 474 16.38 -2.50 3.51
N TYR A 475 16.53 -2.05 4.75
CA TYR A 475 17.49 -2.63 5.70
C TYR A 475 16.81 -3.71 6.52
N ASN A 476 17.06 -4.97 6.13
CA ASN A 476 16.51 -6.15 6.82
C ASN A 476 17.59 -6.80 7.69
N PRO A 477 17.53 -6.66 9.03
CA PRO A 477 18.61 -7.13 9.88
C PRO A 477 18.74 -8.65 9.91
N ILE A 478 19.99 -9.12 9.89
CA ILE A 478 20.34 -10.50 10.17
C ILE A 478 19.84 -10.89 11.56
N ASN A 479 19.21 -12.05 11.66
CA ASN A 479 18.68 -12.60 12.90
C ASN A 479 19.03 -14.09 13.02
N PRO A 480 18.78 -14.75 14.18
CA PRO A 480 19.15 -16.15 14.38
C PRO A 480 18.54 -17.16 13.40
N PHE A 481 17.47 -16.79 12.69
CA PHE A 481 16.71 -17.66 11.81
C PHE A 481 16.93 -17.38 10.32
N ASN A 482 17.45 -16.20 9.96
CA ASN A 482 17.59 -15.82 8.57
C ASN A 482 18.67 -14.73 8.36
N THR A 483 19.26 -14.75 7.16
CA THR A 483 20.28 -13.79 6.69
C THR A 483 19.78 -13.00 5.46
N PRO A 484 18.72 -12.20 5.60
CA PRO A 484 18.14 -11.48 4.46
C PRO A 484 19.10 -10.43 3.89
N LEU A 485 19.05 -10.24 2.57
CA LEU A 485 19.75 -9.15 1.92
C LEU A 485 19.07 -7.81 2.26
N SER A 486 19.90 -6.81 2.53
CA SER A 486 19.51 -5.41 2.56
C SER A 486 19.84 -4.77 1.22
N TRP A 487 18.96 -3.94 0.69
CA TRP A 487 19.13 -3.36 -0.64
C TRP A 487 18.59 -1.93 -0.71
N GLY A 488 18.99 -1.21 -1.75
CA GLY A 488 18.54 0.15 -1.96
C GLY A 488 18.70 0.63 -3.40
N PHE A 489 17.96 1.68 -3.72
CA PHE A 489 17.92 2.33 -5.02
C PHE A 489 17.60 3.82 -4.83
N ASN A 490 18.26 4.69 -5.60
CA ASN A 490 17.91 6.10 -5.69
C ASN A 490 18.06 6.56 -7.15
N LEU A 491 17.03 7.23 -7.65
CA LEU A 491 17.00 7.84 -8.97
C LEU A 491 16.61 9.30 -8.83
N GLY A 492 17.47 10.20 -9.32
CA GLY A 492 17.25 11.62 -9.17
C GLY A 492 18.25 12.47 -9.93
N TRP A 493 18.28 13.74 -9.55
CA TRP A 493 19.24 14.73 -9.97
C TRP A 493 19.78 15.44 -8.72
N GLN A 494 21.07 15.76 -8.68
CA GLN A 494 21.70 16.40 -7.52
C GLN A 494 22.89 17.26 -7.96
N GLN A 495 23.22 18.28 -7.17
CA GLN A 495 24.48 18.99 -7.26
C GLN A 495 25.62 18.09 -6.74
N GLU A 496 26.71 18.03 -7.49
CA GLU A 496 27.95 17.39 -7.07
C GLU A 496 29.08 18.43 -7.11
N ALA A 497 30.02 18.35 -6.16
CA ALA A 497 31.18 19.23 -6.06
C ALA A 497 32.19 18.91 -7.17
N LEU A 498 31.91 19.39 -8.37
CA LEU A 498 32.65 19.11 -9.60
C LEU A 498 33.00 20.42 -10.30
N ASP A 499 34.17 20.47 -10.93
CA ASP A 499 34.51 21.52 -11.88
C ASP A 499 33.96 21.22 -13.29
N ALA A 500 34.22 22.12 -14.25
CA ALA A 500 33.79 21.97 -15.64
C ALA A 500 34.44 20.80 -16.41
N HIS A 501 35.39 20.07 -15.78
CA HIS A 501 36.13 18.92 -16.33
C HIS A 501 35.88 17.64 -15.50
N GLY A 502 34.83 17.63 -14.68
CA GLY A 502 34.37 16.44 -13.95
C GLY A 502 35.27 16.04 -12.78
N GLN A 503 36.26 16.86 -12.43
CA GLN A 503 37.12 16.62 -11.29
C GLN A 503 36.48 17.19 -10.02
N PHE A 504 36.74 16.59 -8.86
CA PHE A 504 36.23 17.10 -7.60
C PHE A 504 36.73 18.51 -7.33
N SER A 505 35.84 19.39 -6.87
CA SER A 505 36.08 20.82 -6.70
C SER A 505 35.74 21.31 -5.29
N GLU A 506 36.52 22.26 -4.79
CA GLU A 506 36.26 22.93 -3.50
C GLU A 506 35.36 24.16 -3.66
N ASN A 507 35.21 24.66 -4.89
CA ASN A 507 34.60 25.96 -5.16
C ASN A 507 33.42 25.89 -6.14
N GLU A 508 33.28 24.78 -6.87
CA GLU A 508 32.28 24.62 -7.93
C GLU A 508 31.36 23.43 -7.65
N GLN A 509 30.10 23.58 -8.04
CA GLN A 509 29.12 22.51 -8.08
C GLN A 509 28.47 22.46 -9.45
N HIS A 510 28.22 21.25 -9.93
CA HIS A 510 27.48 21.01 -11.16
C HIS A 510 26.43 19.93 -10.96
N GLY A 511 25.27 20.14 -11.60
CA GLY A 511 24.17 19.21 -11.55
C GLY A 511 24.41 17.95 -12.37
N VAL A 512 24.13 16.80 -11.78
CA VAL A 512 24.17 15.49 -12.44
C VAL A 512 22.87 14.74 -12.22
N ALA A 513 22.38 14.05 -13.26
CA ALA A 513 21.45 12.96 -13.07
C ALA A 513 22.19 11.79 -12.42
N SER A 514 21.56 11.11 -11.47
CA SER A 514 22.17 10.08 -10.64
C SER A 514 21.25 8.86 -10.50
N LEU A 515 21.84 7.69 -10.68
CA LEU A 515 21.26 6.40 -10.35
C LEU A 515 22.21 5.70 -9.36
N LYS A 516 21.73 5.43 -8.15
CA LYS A 516 22.46 4.67 -7.11
C LYS A 516 21.74 3.36 -6.85
N THR A 517 22.50 2.27 -6.73
CA THR A 517 22.00 0.97 -6.29
C THR A 517 22.90 0.43 -5.20
N GLN A 518 22.34 -0.30 -4.23
CA GLN A 518 23.11 -0.88 -3.15
C GLN A 518 22.57 -2.23 -2.69
N VAL A 519 23.47 -3.11 -2.27
CA VAL A 519 23.15 -4.45 -1.75
C VAL A 519 24.16 -4.88 -0.70
N GLY A 520 23.69 -5.55 0.34
CA GLY A 520 24.53 -6.08 1.41
C GLY A 520 23.70 -6.56 2.58
N TYR A 521 24.14 -6.23 3.79
CA TYR A 521 23.53 -6.74 5.02
C TYR A 521 23.33 -5.64 6.05
N SER A 522 22.43 -5.88 6.99
CA SER A 522 22.21 -5.02 8.15
C SER A 522 22.10 -5.84 9.44
N TRP A 523 22.28 -5.16 10.56
CA TRP A 523 22.22 -5.69 11.91
C TRP A 523 21.47 -4.72 12.78
N ALA A 524 20.73 -5.24 13.76
CA ALA A 524 20.04 -4.39 14.72
C ALA A 524 20.13 -4.97 16.14
N ASN A 525 19.95 -4.10 17.14
CA ASN A 525 19.71 -4.53 18.51
C ASN A 525 18.36 -5.27 18.61
N ALA A 526 18.11 -5.97 19.72
CA ALA A 526 16.89 -6.78 19.88
C ALA A 526 15.59 -5.96 19.80
N SER A 527 15.63 -4.68 20.18
CA SER A 527 14.49 -3.75 20.08
C SER A 527 14.33 -3.12 18.69
N ARG A 528 15.28 -3.34 17.76
CA ARG A 528 15.34 -2.68 16.44
C ARG A 528 15.32 -1.14 16.50
N GLU A 529 15.97 -0.58 17.50
CA GLU A 529 16.16 0.87 17.69
C GLU A 529 17.50 1.34 17.11
N HIS A 530 18.51 0.48 17.12
CA HIS A 530 19.83 0.74 16.56
C HIS A 530 20.06 -0.24 15.43
N LEU A 531 19.97 0.25 14.19
CA LEU A 531 20.16 -0.52 12.98
C LEU A 531 21.41 0.01 12.27
N CYS A 532 22.35 -0.87 11.96
CA CYS A 532 23.51 -0.55 11.14
C CYS A 532 23.56 -1.44 9.91
N TYR A 533 24.14 -0.94 8.82
CA TYR A 533 24.25 -1.66 7.56
C TYR A 533 25.64 -1.51 6.95
N ALA A 534 26.01 -2.50 6.14
CA ALA A 534 27.20 -2.50 5.30
C ALA A 534 26.83 -3.09 3.95
N GLN A 535 27.05 -2.32 2.89
CA GLN A 535 26.62 -2.67 1.54
C GLN A 535 27.70 -2.30 0.52
N MET A 536 27.64 -2.96 -0.63
CA MET A 536 28.30 -2.50 -1.84
C MET A 536 27.34 -1.57 -2.58
N GLN A 537 27.81 -0.39 -2.95
CA GLN A 537 27.05 0.63 -3.66
C GLN A 537 27.67 0.86 -5.04
N THR A 538 26.81 0.97 -6.05
CA THR A 538 27.16 1.36 -7.42
C THR A 538 26.43 2.64 -7.77
N GLN A 539 27.13 3.57 -8.43
CA GLN A 539 26.61 4.87 -8.82
C GLN A 539 26.87 5.08 -10.32
N LEU A 540 25.84 5.51 -11.05
CA LEU A 540 25.94 6.01 -12.41
C LEU A 540 25.51 7.47 -12.39
N GLN A 541 26.37 8.36 -12.89
CA GLN A 541 26.07 9.79 -12.99
C GLN A 541 26.19 10.25 -14.44
N ALA A 542 25.32 11.18 -14.84
CA ALA A 542 25.33 11.79 -16.17
C ALA A 542 25.10 13.29 -16.07
N GLY A 543 25.92 14.08 -16.77
CA GLY A 543 25.90 15.54 -16.66
C GLY A 543 26.91 16.20 -17.58
N LYS A 544 26.66 17.47 -17.91
CA LYS A 544 27.51 18.23 -18.85
C LYS A 544 28.90 18.55 -18.32
N ALA A 545 29.07 18.58 -17.00
CA ALA A 545 30.34 18.84 -16.35
C ALA A 545 31.27 17.62 -16.35
N LEU A 546 30.77 16.42 -16.72
CA LEU A 546 31.58 15.21 -16.79
C LEU A 546 32.25 15.13 -18.17
N ASP A 547 33.54 14.78 -18.21
CA ASP A 547 34.33 14.74 -19.45
C ASP A 547 33.72 13.84 -20.54
N GLN A 548 33.21 12.66 -20.16
CA GLN A 548 32.53 11.73 -21.08
C GLN A 548 31.00 11.95 -21.13
N GLY A 549 30.49 12.97 -20.43
CA GLY A 549 29.06 13.19 -20.20
C GLY A 549 28.43 12.23 -19.18
N TRP A 550 29.18 11.23 -18.71
CA TRP A 550 28.78 10.25 -17.70
C TRP A 550 30.00 9.73 -16.94
N ARG A 551 29.77 9.15 -15.77
CA ARG A 551 30.77 8.41 -14.99
C ARG A 551 30.13 7.30 -14.17
N VAL A 552 30.92 6.29 -13.83
CA VAL A 552 30.50 5.18 -12.96
C VAL A 552 31.41 5.13 -11.75
N GLY A 553 30.81 4.89 -10.59
CA GLY A 553 31.53 4.68 -9.34
C GLY A 553 31.02 3.46 -8.60
N ALA A 554 31.88 2.81 -7.84
CA ALA A 554 31.51 1.67 -7.02
C ALA A 554 32.33 1.64 -5.73
N GLY A 555 31.73 1.27 -4.61
CA GLY A 555 32.45 1.22 -3.34
C GLY A 555 31.59 0.82 -2.15
N PRO A 556 32.22 0.61 -0.98
CA PRO A 556 31.48 0.28 0.23
C PRO A 556 30.68 1.48 0.73
N THR A 557 29.51 1.18 1.29
CA THR A 557 28.72 2.11 2.10
C THR A 557 28.40 1.45 3.44
N VAL A 558 28.56 2.21 4.52
CA VAL A 558 28.22 1.79 5.87
C VAL A 558 27.42 2.88 6.56
N GLY A 559 26.44 2.51 7.36
CA GLY A 559 25.67 3.51 8.08
C GLY A 559 24.90 2.94 9.25
N CYS A 560 24.38 3.81 10.10
CA CYS A 560 23.59 3.48 11.27
C CYS A 560 22.42 4.45 11.45
N GLN A 561 21.21 3.89 11.48
CA GLN A 561 19.97 4.54 11.93
C GLN A 561 19.81 4.26 13.42
N ASN A 562 19.69 5.30 14.23
CA ASN A 562 19.53 5.19 15.68
C ASN A 562 18.30 5.93 16.16
N ILE A 563 17.43 5.24 16.89
CA ILE A 563 16.26 5.75 17.58
C ILE A 563 16.63 5.82 19.07
N TRP A 564 16.92 7.02 19.56
CA TRP A 564 17.36 7.23 20.95
C TRP A 564 16.19 7.37 21.92
N SER A 565 15.08 7.92 21.43
CA SER A 565 13.80 8.05 22.14
C SER A 565 12.69 8.29 21.12
N ASP A 566 11.44 8.36 21.59
CA ASP A 566 10.27 8.69 20.74
C ASP A 566 10.41 10.08 20.07
N HIS A 567 11.33 10.94 20.54
CA HIS A 567 11.55 12.29 20.04
C HIS A 567 12.91 12.51 19.37
N MET A 568 13.85 11.56 19.44
CA MET A 568 15.23 11.82 19.01
C MET A 568 15.80 10.68 18.19
N ASN A 569 16.15 10.98 16.94
CA ASN A 569 16.73 10.05 15.97
C ASN A 569 18.04 10.60 15.43
N SER A 570 18.97 9.72 15.05
CA SER A 570 20.16 10.11 14.28
C SER A 570 20.45 9.12 13.16
N LEU A 571 21.04 9.63 12.09
CA LEU A 571 21.52 8.84 10.96
C LEU A 571 22.97 9.22 10.69
N VAL A 572 23.84 8.22 10.57
CA VAL A 572 25.23 8.39 10.12
C VAL A 572 25.45 7.46 8.95
N GLN A 573 26.03 7.96 7.86
CA GLN A 573 26.32 7.20 6.66
C GLN A 573 27.69 7.62 6.11
N VAL A 574 28.48 6.63 5.73
CA VAL A 574 29.78 6.77 5.09
C VAL A 574 29.73 6.04 3.77
N GLU A 575 29.95 6.74 2.67
CA GLU A 575 30.14 6.18 1.35
C GLU A 575 31.60 6.37 0.94
N LEU A 576 32.16 5.37 0.26
CA LEU A 576 33.50 5.47 -0.30
C LEU A 576 33.51 4.96 -1.75
N PRO A 577 32.81 5.61 -2.70
CA PRO A 577 32.89 5.23 -4.11
C PRO A 577 34.30 5.43 -4.67
N TYR A 578 34.78 4.45 -5.44
CA TYR A 578 35.86 4.62 -6.40
C TYR A 578 35.26 5.03 -7.74
N TRP A 579 35.67 6.17 -8.28
CA TRP A 579 35.20 6.66 -9.57
C TRP A 579 36.14 6.22 -10.69
N GLU A 580 35.59 5.65 -11.75
CA GLU A 580 36.37 5.08 -12.86
C GLU A 580 37.09 6.17 -13.69
N ASP A 581 36.46 7.33 -13.88
CA ASP A 581 36.97 8.45 -14.67
C ASP A 581 38.19 9.14 -14.02
N SER A 582 38.13 9.37 -12.71
CA SER A 582 39.18 10.03 -11.94
C SER A 582 40.19 9.05 -11.35
N HIS A 583 39.90 7.75 -11.33
CA HIS A 583 40.71 6.72 -10.65
C HIS A 583 40.97 6.99 -9.16
N HIS A 584 40.05 7.69 -8.50
CA HIS A 584 40.19 8.08 -7.09
C HIS A 584 39.00 7.66 -6.23
N TRP A 585 39.32 7.31 -4.99
CA TRP A 585 38.32 7.15 -3.93
C TRP A 585 37.78 8.52 -3.50
N HIS A 586 36.48 8.58 -3.26
CA HIS A 586 35.77 9.76 -2.81
C HIS A 586 35.05 9.40 -1.51
N LEU A 587 35.50 9.93 -0.38
CA LEU A 587 34.84 9.77 0.91
C LEU A 587 33.65 10.71 0.99
N LYS A 588 32.48 10.21 1.36
CA LYS A 588 31.30 11.02 1.71
C LYS A 588 30.80 10.61 3.09
N LEU A 589 30.70 11.54 4.01
CA LEU A 589 30.14 11.36 5.34
C LEU A 589 28.88 12.21 5.45
N ASN A 590 27.74 11.58 5.77
CA ASN A 590 26.48 12.25 6.06
C ASN A 590 26.08 11.95 7.50
N THR A 591 25.83 12.99 8.30
CA THR A 591 25.40 12.89 9.69
C THR A 591 24.16 13.75 9.89
N GLN A 592 23.14 13.18 10.50
CA GLN A 592 21.90 13.88 10.82
C GLN A 592 21.48 13.56 12.24
N LEU A 593 21.00 14.59 12.95
CA LEU A 593 20.35 14.48 14.24
C LEU A 593 19.01 15.20 14.15
N GLN A 594 17.92 14.51 14.48
CA GLN A 594 16.58 15.05 14.44
C GLN A 594 15.92 14.98 15.81
N TYR A 595 15.37 16.11 16.25
CA TYR A 595 14.52 16.22 17.41
C TYR A 595 13.08 16.54 16.96
N ALA A 596 12.16 15.61 17.19
CA ALA A 596 10.75 15.77 16.86
C ALA A 596 10.00 16.39 18.04
N PHE A 597 9.47 17.60 17.89
CA PHE A 597 8.61 18.23 18.89
C PHE A 597 7.29 17.47 19.07
N ASN A 598 6.79 16.95 17.95
CA ASN A 598 5.65 16.05 17.84
C ASN A 598 5.78 15.31 16.49
N PRO A 599 4.89 14.33 16.17
CA PRO A 599 5.00 13.61 14.90
C PRO A 599 5.02 14.51 13.67
N GLN A 600 4.41 15.70 13.71
CA GLN A 600 4.29 16.59 12.54
C GLN A 600 5.32 17.71 12.48
N HIS A 601 6.18 17.89 13.50
CA HIS A 601 7.14 18.98 13.55
C HIS A 601 8.47 18.51 14.12
N ALA A 602 9.55 18.77 13.39
CA ALA A 602 10.90 18.40 13.81
C ALA A 602 11.93 19.50 13.53
N LEU A 603 12.99 19.49 14.32
CA LEU A 603 14.22 20.24 14.10
C LEU A 603 15.31 19.24 13.69
N ARG A 604 16.03 19.51 12.60
CA ARG A 604 17.10 18.65 12.08
C ARG A 604 18.40 19.43 12.00
N LEU A 605 19.46 18.88 12.57
CA LEU A 605 20.84 19.26 12.34
C LEU A 605 21.43 18.27 11.33
N SER A 606 22.02 18.79 10.25
CA SER A 606 22.65 18.00 9.20
C SER A 606 24.10 18.44 9.02
N TRP A 607 24.99 17.49 8.80
CA TRP A 607 26.39 17.72 8.43
C TRP A 607 26.79 16.75 7.33
N THR A 608 27.35 17.28 6.25
CA THR A 608 27.88 16.54 5.12
C THR A 608 29.32 16.95 4.90
N TYR A 609 30.22 15.98 4.88
CA TYR A 609 31.63 16.17 4.55
C TYR A 609 32.00 15.24 3.41
N GLN A 610 32.69 15.76 2.40
CA GLN A 610 33.21 14.97 1.29
C GLN A 610 34.70 15.25 1.10
N GLN A 611 35.44 14.24 0.66
CA GLN A 611 36.87 14.38 0.39
C GLN A 611 37.29 13.50 -0.78
N GLN A 612 38.03 14.08 -1.72
CA GLN A 612 38.73 13.34 -2.76
C GLN A 612 40.15 13.93 -2.88
N GLN A 613 41.17 13.08 -2.76
CA GLN A 613 42.57 13.51 -2.67
C GLN A 613 42.78 14.55 -1.55
N SER A 614 43.37 15.71 -1.87
CA SER A 614 43.64 16.80 -0.94
C SER A 614 42.51 17.83 -0.84
N LYS A 615 41.44 17.67 -1.61
CA LYS A 615 40.31 18.60 -1.68
C LYS A 615 39.16 18.11 -0.82
N ASP A 616 38.40 19.03 -0.22
CA ASP A 616 37.23 18.71 0.58
C ASP A 616 35.96 19.50 0.19
N TRP A 617 34.81 19.04 0.69
CA TRP A 617 33.51 19.69 0.57
C TRP A 617 32.74 19.57 1.88
N ASP A 618 32.62 20.68 2.61
CA ASP A 618 31.93 20.72 3.91
C ASP A 618 30.61 21.50 3.83
N GLN A 619 29.57 20.96 4.48
CA GLN A 619 28.28 21.60 4.62
C GLN A 619 27.62 21.24 5.95
N TRP A 620 27.09 22.23 6.67
CA TRP A 620 26.22 22.00 7.82
C TRP A 620 24.95 22.83 7.71
N SER A 621 23.84 22.34 8.26
CA SER A 621 22.57 23.07 8.30
C SER A 621 21.73 22.76 9.52
N LEU A 622 20.92 23.73 9.92
CA LEU A 622 19.83 23.56 10.87
C LEU A 622 18.51 23.82 10.14
N GLY A 623 17.56 22.90 10.28
CA GLY A 623 16.31 22.94 9.54
C GLY A 623 15.08 22.66 10.39
N LEU A 624 13.99 23.37 10.12
CA LEU A 624 12.65 23.07 10.62
C LEU A 624 11.87 22.30 9.56
N ILE A 625 11.21 21.23 9.98
CA ILE A 625 10.43 20.33 9.12
C ILE A 625 9.00 20.29 9.63
N ARG A 626 8.05 20.45 8.71
CA ARG A 626 6.62 20.29 8.97
C ARG A 626 6.05 19.25 8.04
N TYR A 627 5.48 18.19 8.62
CA TYR A 627 4.74 17.16 7.89
C TYR A 627 3.25 17.55 7.83
N PHE A 628 2.56 17.29 6.70
CA PHE A 628 1.14 17.65 6.51
C PHE A 628 0.38 16.79 5.49
#